data_AF-A0A2V7I3C4-F1
#
_entry.id   AF-A0A2V7I3C4-F1
#
_cell.length_a   1.000
_cell.length_b   1.000
_cell.length_c   1.000
_cell.angle_alpha   90.00
_cell.angle_beta   90.00
_cell.angle_gamma   90.00
#
_symmetry.space_group_name_H-M   'P 1'
#
loop_
_entity.id
_entity.type
_entity.pdbx_description
1 polymer ?
#
loop_
_entity_poly.entity_id
_entity_poly.type
_entity_poly.pdbx_seq_one_letter_code
_entity_poly.pdbx_strand_id
1 'polypeptide(L)'
;MGLTLTTHDTGFDDPDPATIAKVLASLDGGRHVLATLGHSELTYIQVAGSVQTGFALEYQEGSLARHYKGRLANLSLETVTEIFQRYARGDGSWRQGAEWEHLPYVPPKTPWFSTWVGYSIVLLIVIGLILLWHRR
;
A
#
# COMPACT_ATOMS: atom_id res chain seq x y z
N MET A 1 -14.03 -12.59 -0.42
CA MET A 1 -13.37 -11.85 0.69
C MET A 1 -14.22 -10.63 0.97
N GLY A 2 -14.44 -10.31 2.25
CA GLY A 2 -15.21 -9.12 2.65
C GLY A 2 -14.47 -7.83 2.27
N LEU A 3 -15.21 -6.74 2.19
CA LEU A 3 -14.65 -5.41 2.06
C LEU A 3 -14.11 -4.97 3.43
N THR A 4 -12.88 -4.46 3.50
CA THR A 4 -12.28 -3.98 4.75
C THR A 4 -11.73 -2.57 4.58
N LEU A 5 -11.97 -1.72 5.57
CA LEU A 5 -11.34 -0.40 5.70
C LEU A 5 -10.30 -0.46 6.79
N THR A 6 -9.03 -0.20 6.45
CA THR A 6 -7.92 -0.21 7.37
C THR A 6 -7.22 1.14 7.41
N THR A 7 -6.82 1.54 8.61
CA THR A 7 -5.86 2.62 8.86
C THR A 7 -4.63 2.01 9.52
N HIS A 8 -3.66 2.84 9.93
CA HIS A 8 -2.48 2.36 10.63
C HIS A 8 -2.81 1.54 11.90
N ASP A 9 -3.83 1.98 12.66
CA ASP A 9 -4.12 1.44 13.99
C ASP A 9 -5.44 0.67 14.06
N THR A 10 -6.30 0.72 13.04
CA THR A 10 -7.67 0.20 13.13
C THR A 10 -8.12 -0.46 11.83
N GLY A 11 -8.89 -1.53 11.94
CA GLY A 11 -9.56 -2.19 10.81
C GLY A 11 -11.06 -2.31 11.06
N PHE A 12 -11.84 -2.10 10.01
CA PHE A 12 -13.29 -2.23 10.00
C PHE A 12 -13.70 -3.22 8.91
N ASP A 13 -14.40 -4.28 9.30
CA ASP A 13 -15.01 -5.23 8.37
C ASP A 13 -16.37 -4.71 7.88
N ASP A 14 -16.61 -4.78 6.57
CA ASP A 14 -17.83 -4.30 5.90
C ASP A 14 -18.27 -2.89 6.35
N PRO A 15 -17.40 -1.88 6.18
CA PRO A 15 -17.61 -0.55 6.74
C PRO A 15 -18.81 0.15 6.11
N ASP A 16 -19.72 0.66 6.94
CA ASP A 16 -20.83 1.48 6.46
C ASP A 16 -20.35 2.86 5.93
N PRO A 17 -21.17 3.57 5.13
CA PRO A 17 -20.79 4.85 4.55
C PRO A 17 -20.41 5.94 5.57
N ALA A 18 -20.99 5.91 6.79
CA ALA A 18 -20.72 6.89 7.83
C ALA A 18 -19.37 6.60 8.51
N THR A 19 -19.04 5.32 8.71
CA THR A 19 -17.73 4.86 9.16
C THR A 19 -16.64 5.29 8.18
N ILE A 20 -16.85 5.08 6.88
CA ILE A 20 -15.91 5.54 5.83
C ILE A 20 -15.68 7.06 5.96
N ALA A 21 -16.75 7.86 5.98
CA ALA A 21 -16.64 9.32 6.07
C ALA A 21 -15.90 9.76 7.35
N LYS A 22 -16.21 9.13 8.49
CA LYS A 22 -15.58 9.46 9.78
C LYS A 22 -14.09 9.13 9.79
N VAL A 23 -13.70 7.98 9.25
CA VAL A 23 -12.29 7.57 9.16
C VAL A 23 -11.52 8.53 8.26
N LEU A 24 -12.05 8.84 7.08
CA LEU A 24 -11.41 9.78 6.15
C LEU A 24 -11.28 11.19 6.75
N ALA A 25 -12.29 11.66 7.49
CA ALA A 25 -12.26 12.94 8.18
C ALA A 25 -11.24 12.98 9.33
N SER A 26 -10.88 11.82 9.89
CA SER A 26 -9.91 11.71 10.99
C SER A 26 -8.44 11.75 10.53
N LEU A 27 -8.19 11.69 9.21
CA LEU A 27 -6.85 11.75 8.66
C LEU A 27 -6.25 13.14 8.86
N ASP A 28 -5.22 13.21 9.70
CA ASP A 28 -4.57 14.44 10.16
C ASP A 28 -3.24 14.71 9.46
N GLY A 29 -2.73 13.76 8.66
CA GLY A 29 -1.43 13.90 8.00
C GLY A 29 -0.23 13.69 8.95
N GLY A 30 -0.48 13.36 10.22
CA GLY A 30 0.53 13.04 11.22
C GLY A 30 0.55 11.53 11.48
N ARG A 31 -0.11 11.10 12.56
CA ARG A 31 -0.22 9.66 12.89
C ARG A 31 -1.21 8.94 11.98
N HIS A 32 -2.23 9.65 11.49
CA HIS A 32 -3.27 9.09 10.63
C HIS A 32 -3.09 9.65 9.21
N VAL A 33 -2.11 9.10 8.50
CA VAL A 33 -1.77 9.56 7.14
C VAL A 33 -2.49 8.79 6.05
N LEU A 34 -2.91 7.55 6.32
CA LEU A 34 -3.34 6.59 5.30
C LEU A 34 -4.62 5.87 5.72
N ALA A 35 -5.54 5.71 4.76
CA ALA A 35 -6.66 4.79 4.85
C ALA A 35 -6.78 3.97 3.56
N THR A 36 -7.01 2.67 3.71
CA THR A 36 -7.11 1.70 2.62
C THR A 36 -8.42 0.95 2.70
N LEU A 37 -9.18 0.94 1.61
CA LEU A 37 -10.43 0.21 1.46
C LEU A 37 -10.24 -0.85 0.38
N GLY A 38 -10.40 -2.14 0.71
CA GLY A 38 -10.14 -3.19 -0.27
C GLY A 38 -10.76 -4.53 0.07
N HIS A 39 -10.76 -5.42 -0.92
CA HIS A 39 -11.18 -6.82 -0.76
C HIS A 39 -10.00 -7.75 -0.47
N SER A 40 -8.77 -7.32 -0.77
CA SER A 40 -7.53 -8.06 -0.57
C SER A 40 -6.34 -7.11 -0.62
N GLU A 41 -5.17 -7.58 -0.21
CA GLU A 41 -3.90 -6.85 -0.36
C GLU A 41 -3.56 -6.48 -1.81
N LEU A 42 -4.17 -7.15 -2.80
CA LEU A 42 -3.92 -6.88 -4.20
C LEU A 42 -5.03 -6.07 -4.88
N THR A 43 -6.18 -5.91 -4.25
CA THR A 43 -7.34 -5.20 -4.81
C THR A 43 -7.91 -4.23 -3.78
N TYR A 44 -7.50 -2.96 -3.89
CA TYR A 44 -7.82 -1.91 -2.94
C TYR A 44 -7.82 -0.53 -3.60
N ILE A 45 -8.48 0.41 -2.96
CA ILE A 45 -8.27 1.86 -3.11
C ILE A 45 -7.71 2.39 -1.79
N GLN A 46 -6.74 3.27 -1.85
CA GLN A 46 -6.17 3.93 -0.68
C GLN A 46 -6.08 5.42 -0.89
N VAL A 47 -6.02 6.14 0.22
CA VAL A 47 -5.82 7.58 0.24
C VAL A 47 -4.77 7.93 1.27
N ALA A 48 -3.89 8.85 0.89
CA ALA A 48 -2.92 9.47 1.77
C ALA A 48 -3.15 10.98 1.85
N GLY A 49 -2.98 11.57 3.03
CA GLY A 49 -3.04 13.02 3.23
C GLY A 49 -3.89 13.43 4.42
N SER A 50 -4.40 14.65 4.36
CA SER A 50 -5.25 15.22 5.41
C SER A 50 -6.23 16.25 4.86
N VAL A 51 -7.22 16.63 5.67
CA VAL A 51 -8.16 17.70 5.32
C VAL A 51 -7.44 19.04 5.05
N GLN A 52 -6.27 19.26 5.65
CA GLN A 52 -5.53 20.53 5.56
C GLN A 52 -4.66 20.60 4.32
N THR A 53 -3.99 19.50 3.96
CA THR A 53 -3.09 19.43 2.79
C THR A 53 -3.79 18.95 1.53
N GLY A 54 -5.01 18.41 1.67
CA GLY A 54 -5.68 17.65 0.65
C GLY A 54 -5.20 16.20 0.60
N PHE A 55 -5.88 15.44 -0.25
CA PHE A 55 -5.72 13.99 -0.35
C PHE A 55 -5.21 13.56 -1.72
N ALA A 56 -4.37 12.53 -1.71
CA ALA A 56 -3.90 11.81 -2.88
C ALA A 56 -4.45 10.37 -2.88
N LEU A 57 -5.01 9.93 -4.00
CA LEU A 57 -5.57 8.60 -4.16
C LEU A 57 -4.60 7.66 -4.86
N GLU A 58 -4.63 6.38 -4.49
CA GLU A 58 -3.96 5.30 -5.19
C GLU A 58 -4.87 4.06 -5.20
N TYR A 59 -4.78 3.21 -6.21
CA TYR A 59 -5.52 1.95 -6.23
C TYR A 59 -4.76 0.86 -6.96
N GLN A 60 -5.02 -0.39 -6.57
CA GLN A 60 -4.45 -1.57 -7.20
C GLN A 60 -5.54 -2.58 -7.57
N GLU A 61 -5.36 -3.27 -8.70
CA GLU A 61 -6.32 -4.26 -9.21
C GLU A 61 -5.69 -5.63 -9.48
N GLY A 62 -5.73 -6.50 -8.48
CA GLY A 62 -5.37 -7.91 -8.57
C GLY A 62 -3.88 -8.22 -8.82
N SER A 63 -3.07 -7.23 -9.16
CA SER A 63 -1.64 -7.39 -9.48
C SER A 63 -0.86 -6.12 -9.23
N LEU A 64 0.40 -6.27 -8.83
CA LEU A 64 1.36 -5.16 -8.69
C LEU A 64 1.60 -4.40 -10.01
N ALA A 65 1.40 -5.07 -11.15
CA ALA A 65 1.50 -4.42 -12.46
C ALA A 65 0.29 -3.51 -12.78
N ARG A 66 -0.79 -3.59 -11.99
CA ARG A 66 -2.03 -2.82 -12.18
C ARG A 66 -2.22 -1.88 -10.99
N HIS A 67 -1.19 -1.08 -10.73
CA HIS A 67 -1.15 -0.05 -9.70
C HIS A 67 -1.27 1.32 -10.36
N TYR A 68 -2.11 2.18 -9.80
CA TYR A 68 -2.42 3.48 -10.35
C TYR A 68 -2.46 4.53 -9.23
N LYS A 69 -2.11 5.75 -9.58
CA LYS A 69 -2.12 6.91 -8.68
C LYS A 69 -2.95 8.04 -9.28
N GLY A 70 -3.70 8.73 -8.43
CA GLY A 70 -4.41 9.93 -8.79
C GLY A 70 -3.42 11.05 -9.15
N ARG A 71 -3.63 11.71 -10.29
CA ARG A 71 -2.80 12.82 -10.75
C ARG A 71 -2.91 14.03 -9.81
N LEU A 72 -4.11 14.26 -9.26
CA LEU A 72 -4.36 15.30 -8.28
C LEU A 72 -4.00 14.80 -6.88
N ALA A 73 -3.21 15.59 -6.16
CA ALA A 73 -2.76 15.29 -4.80
C ALA A 73 -3.41 16.19 -3.73
N ASN A 74 -4.41 17.00 -4.13
CA ASN A 74 -5.10 17.97 -3.28
C ASN A 74 -6.62 17.79 -3.32
N LEU A 75 -7.09 16.55 -3.44
CA LEU A 75 -8.53 16.25 -3.45
C LEU A 75 -9.17 16.63 -2.12
N SER A 76 -10.41 17.10 -2.18
CA SER A 76 -11.20 17.44 -0.98
C SER A 76 -11.68 16.19 -0.25
N LEU A 77 -11.97 16.32 1.05
CA LEU A 77 -12.56 15.25 1.84
C LEU A 77 -13.88 14.72 1.23
N GLU A 78 -14.72 15.62 0.72
CA GLU A 78 -15.99 15.28 0.10
C GLU A 78 -15.79 14.39 -1.12
N THR A 79 -14.89 14.80 -2.03
CA THR A 79 -14.56 14.05 -3.24
C THR A 79 -14.01 12.65 -2.92
N VAL A 80 -13.08 12.55 -1.97
CA VAL A 80 -12.51 11.26 -1.56
C VAL A 80 -13.57 10.37 -0.92
N THR A 81 -14.41 10.93 -0.06
CA THR A 81 -15.49 10.19 0.61
C THR A 81 -16.46 9.61 -0.41
N GLU A 82 -16.85 10.41 -1.41
CA GLU A 82 -17.73 9.95 -2.48
C GLU A 82 -17.10 8.81 -3.29
N ILE A 83 -15.81 8.93 -3.64
CA ILE A 83 -15.08 7.89 -4.37
C ILE A 83 -15.02 6.59 -3.55
N PHE A 84 -14.68 6.66 -2.27
CA PHE A 84 -14.62 5.49 -1.38
C PHE A 84 -16.00 4.82 -1.22
N GLN A 85 -17.06 5.62 -1.05
CA GLN A 85 -18.43 5.08 -0.92
C GLN A 85 -18.94 4.47 -2.23
N ARG A 86 -18.54 4.99 -3.40
CA ARG A 86 -18.82 4.36 -4.70
C ARG A 86 -18.04 3.05 -4.86
N TYR A 87 -16.76 3.04 -4.48
CA TYR A 87 -15.94 1.82 -4.46
C TYR A 87 -16.55 0.74 -3.57
N ALA A 88 -16.97 1.09 -2.36
CA ALA A 88 -17.58 0.17 -1.40
C ALA A 88 -18.84 -0.51 -1.95
N ARG A 89 -19.62 0.19 -2.79
CA ARG A 89 -20.83 -0.33 -3.44
C ARG A 89 -20.55 -1.15 -4.70
N GLY A 90 -19.28 -1.28 -5.11
CA GLY A 90 -18.91 -1.92 -6.37
C GLY A 90 -19.27 -1.10 -7.61
N ASP A 91 -19.55 0.20 -7.45
CA ASP A 91 -19.91 1.09 -8.56
C ASP A 91 -18.66 1.55 -9.31
N GLY A 92 -18.42 1.01 -10.50
CA GLY A 92 -17.27 1.36 -11.35
C GLY A 92 -17.13 2.84 -11.72
N SER A 93 -18.16 3.67 -11.48
CA SER A 93 -18.09 5.13 -11.65
C SER A 93 -17.05 5.81 -10.73
N TRP A 94 -16.60 5.15 -9.65
CA TRP A 94 -15.55 5.68 -8.76
C TRP A 94 -14.27 6.05 -9.52
N ARG A 95 -13.95 5.33 -10.60
CA ARG A 95 -12.78 5.63 -11.45
C ARG A 95 -12.91 6.93 -12.21
N GLN A 96 -14.12 7.41 -12.46
CA GLN A 96 -14.36 8.69 -13.15
C GLN A 96 -14.22 9.89 -12.20
N GLY A 97 -14.19 9.66 -10.88
CA GLY A 97 -14.03 10.70 -9.88
C GLY A 97 -12.61 11.28 -9.76
N ALA A 98 -11.63 10.69 -10.45
CA ALA A 98 -10.25 11.17 -10.46
C ALA A 98 -9.56 10.88 -11.81
N GLU A 99 -8.52 11.65 -12.12
CA GLU A 99 -7.59 11.33 -13.20
C GLU A 99 -6.49 10.40 -12.69
N TRP A 100 -6.23 9.30 -13.39
CA TRP A 100 -5.29 8.26 -12.95
C TRP A 100 -4.07 8.15 -13.85
N GLU A 101 -2.93 7.89 -13.23
CA GLU A 101 -1.65 7.60 -13.87
C GLU A 101 -1.19 6.20 -13.45
N HIS A 102 -0.67 5.43 -14.41
CA HIS A 102 -0.17 4.08 -14.15
C HIS A 102 1.20 4.14 -13.48
N LEU A 103 1.36 3.43 -12.37
CA LEU A 103 2.63 3.30 -11.67
C LEU A 103 3.31 1.97 -12.06
N PRO A 104 4.43 2.00 -12.79
CA PRO A 104 5.12 0.78 -13.17
C PRO A 104 5.76 0.11 -11.94
N TYR A 105 5.56 -1.21 -11.82
CA TYR A 105 6.25 -2.00 -10.81
C TYR A 105 7.74 -2.10 -11.13
N VAL A 106 8.59 -1.56 -10.24
CA VAL A 106 10.05 -1.72 -10.31
C VAL A 106 10.46 -2.75 -9.26
N PRO A 107 10.91 -3.96 -9.66
CA PRO A 107 11.35 -4.96 -8.71
C PRO A 107 12.58 -4.44 -7.93
N PRO A 108 12.66 -4.70 -6.62
CA PRO A 108 13.81 -4.28 -5.83
C PRO A 108 15.08 -4.97 -6.36
N LYS A 109 16.12 -4.16 -6.65
CA LYS A 109 17.45 -4.67 -6.99
C LYS A 109 18.09 -5.24 -5.73
N THR A 110 17.91 -6.53 -5.47
CA THR A 110 18.58 -7.21 -4.37
C THR A 110 20.02 -7.55 -4.76
N PRO A 111 21.04 -7.11 -3.98
CA PRO A 111 22.40 -7.51 -4.24
C PRO A 111 22.57 -9.02 -3.99
N TRP A 112 23.30 -9.70 -4.88
CA TRP A 112 23.46 -11.16 -4.85
C TRP A 112 24.08 -11.68 -3.54
N PHE A 113 24.89 -10.88 -2.86
CA PHE A 113 25.53 -11.23 -1.59
C PHE A 113 24.56 -11.22 -0.39
N SER A 114 23.34 -10.67 -0.52
CA SER A 114 22.29 -10.75 0.50
C SER A 114 21.41 -12.00 0.40
N THR A 115 21.78 -12.94 -0.46
CA THR A 115 21.09 -14.23 -0.58
C THR A 115 21.82 -15.32 0.19
N TRP A 116 21.18 -16.49 0.34
CA TRP A 116 21.77 -17.70 0.94
C TRP A 116 23.12 -18.09 0.31
N VAL A 117 23.38 -17.69 -0.94
CA VAL A 117 24.66 -17.86 -1.65
C VAL A 117 25.79 -17.07 -0.99
N GLY A 118 25.54 -15.82 -0.58
CA GLY A 118 26.52 -14.99 0.12
C GLY A 118 26.91 -15.60 1.47
N TYR A 119 25.91 -16.06 2.24
CA TYR A 119 26.14 -16.78 3.50
C TYR A 119 26.93 -18.07 3.28
N SER A 120 26.65 -18.80 2.21
CA SER A 120 27.36 -20.04 1.87
C SER A 120 28.85 -19.81 1.58
N ILE A 121 29.18 -18.73 0.86
CA ILE A 121 30.58 -18.37 0.56
C ILE A 121 31.34 -18.02 1.84
N VAL A 122 30.74 -17.19 2.71
CA VAL A 122 31.35 -16.84 4.00
C VAL A 122 31.55 -18.09 4.86
N LEU A 123 30.55 -18.98 4.91
CA LEU A 123 30.65 -20.24 5.65
C LEU A 123 31.80 -21.12 5.14
N LEU A 124 31.96 -21.26 3.82
CA LEU A 124 33.05 -22.02 3.21
C LEU A 124 34.43 -21.44 3.53
N ILE A 125 34.56 -20.10 3.54
CA ILE A 125 35.80 -19.42 3.93
C ILE A 125 36.13 -19.73 5.39
N VAL A 126 35.14 -19.63 6.29
CA VAL A 126 35.32 -19.93 7.72
C VAL A 126 35.72 -21.40 7.93
N ILE A 127 35.04 -22.34 7.28
CA ILE A 127 35.37 -23.77 7.35
C ILE A 127 36.80 -24.01 6.85
N GLY A 128 37.19 -23.40 5.73
CA GLY A 128 38.54 -23.50 5.19
C GLY A 128 39.60 -23.00 6.17
N LEU A 129 39.36 -21.86 6.84
CA LEU A 129 40.26 -21.31 7.86
C LEU A 129 40.40 -22.24 9.08
N ILE A 130 39.29 -22.82 9.56
CA ILE A 130 39.32 -23.79 10.68
C ILE A 130 40.15 -25.02 10.31
N LEU A 131 39.94 -25.59 9.13
CA LEU A 131 40.68 -26.75 8.64
C LEU A 131 42.18 -26.45 8.48
N LEU A 132 42.53 -25.24 8.05
CA LEU A 132 43.92 -24.81 7.87
C LEU A 132 44.63 -24.57 9.21
N TRP A 133 43.91 -24.06 10.21
CA TRP A 133 44.41 -23.89 11.57
C TRP A 133 44.66 -25.23 12.28
N HIS A 134 43.79 -26.22 12.09
CA HIS A 134 43.94 -27.55 12.69
C HIS A 134 45.01 -28.42 12.00
N ARG A 135 45.52 -28.01 10.83
CA ARG A 135 46.60 -28.69 10.09
C ARG A 135 47.99 -28.12 10.37
N ARG A 136 48.10 -27.03 11.14
CA ARG A 136 49.35 -26.47 11.67
C ARG A 136 49.58 -26.95 13.09
#